data_AF-A0A4U5U707-F1
#
_entry.id   AF-A0A4U5U707-F1
#
_cell.length_a   1.000
_cell.length_b   1.000
_cell.length_c   1.000
_cell.angle_alpha   90.00
_cell.angle_beta   90.00
_cell.angle_gamma   90.00
#
_symmetry.space_group_name_H-M   'P 1'
#
loop_
_entity.id
_entity.type
_entity.pdbx_description
1 polymer ?
#
loop_
_entity_poly.entity_id
_entity_poly.type
_entity_poly.pdbx_seq_one_letter_code
_entity_poly.pdbx_strand_id
1 'polypeptide(L)'
;MFGVAKIEHYTLPAYFDARDAPLPDIRYVQNLSPEQKSLKEKEMGPWAALSNEEKIALYRISFNQSFAEMNRTTPEWKTVFGALMALIGLTGLIVIWQRMYVYGPVPHTFDPEYKAKELQRMLDMRINPVQGISSKWDYENKQWKK
;
A
#
# COMPACT_ATOMS: atom_id res chain seq x y z
N MET A 1 -22.96 15.98 -47.45
CA MET A 1 -22.78 14.58 -47.03
C MET A 1 -22.38 14.62 -45.56
N PHE A 2 -23.34 14.47 -44.65
CA PHE A 2 -23.10 14.62 -43.20
C PHE A 2 -22.35 13.39 -42.70
N GLY A 3 -21.11 13.59 -42.24
CA GLY A 3 -20.30 12.53 -41.66
C GLY A 3 -20.93 12.04 -40.37
N VAL A 4 -21.15 10.72 -40.27
CA VAL A 4 -21.65 10.08 -39.05
C VAL A 4 -20.66 10.33 -37.92
N ALA A 5 -21.15 10.80 -36.77
CA ALA A 5 -20.34 10.99 -35.57
C ALA A 5 -19.71 9.65 -35.17
N LYS A 6 -18.38 9.60 -35.03
CA LYS A 6 -17.67 8.42 -34.57
C LYS A 6 -17.85 8.31 -33.06
N ILE A 7 -18.31 7.14 -32.60
CA ILE A 7 -18.42 6.82 -31.18
C ILE A 7 -17.00 6.71 -30.62
N GLU A 8 -16.71 7.44 -29.54
CA GLU A 8 -15.39 7.43 -28.91
C GLU A 8 -15.15 6.13 -28.14
N HIS A 9 -13.93 5.59 -28.20
CA HIS A 9 -13.63 4.24 -27.71
C HIS A 9 -13.93 4.00 -26.22
N TYR A 10 -13.91 5.04 -25.36
CA TYR A 10 -14.24 4.88 -23.93
C TYR A 10 -15.73 4.61 -23.66
N THR A 11 -16.60 4.84 -24.66
CA THR A 11 -18.04 4.55 -24.57
C THR A 11 -18.38 3.13 -25.05
N LEU A 12 -17.41 2.40 -25.60
CA LEU A 12 -17.56 1.02 -26.03
C LEU A 12 -17.11 0.06 -24.92
N PRO A 13 -17.61 -1.19 -24.89
CA PRO A 13 -17.13 -2.20 -23.95
C PRO A 13 -15.61 -2.38 -24.07
N ALA A 14 -14.92 -2.43 -22.92
CA ALA A 14 -13.47 -2.58 -22.85
C ALA A 14 -13.09 -3.94 -22.26
N TYR A 15 -11.95 -4.47 -22.71
CA TYR A 15 -11.42 -5.73 -22.22
C TYR A 15 -10.70 -5.52 -20.90
N PHE A 16 -10.97 -6.38 -19.91
CA PHE A 16 -10.25 -6.42 -18.64
C PHE A 16 -9.98 -7.86 -18.23
N ASP A 17 -8.76 -8.14 -17.78
CA ASP A 17 -8.43 -9.38 -17.07
C ASP A 17 -8.88 -9.22 -15.60
N ALA A 18 -10.06 -9.74 -15.27
CA ALA A 18 -10.67 -9.60 -13.95
C ALA A 18 -11.09 -10.95 -13.37
N ARG A 19 -10.81 -11.19 -12.08
CA ARG A 19 -11.09 -12.49 -11.43
C ARG A 19 -12.56 -12.70 -11.13
N ASP A 20 -13.25 -11.60 -10.83
CA ASP A 20 -14.68 -11.49 -10.56
C ASP A 20 -15.50 -11.50 -11.86
N ALA A 21 -14.92 -11.08 -12.97
CA ALA A 21 -15.50 -11.16 -14.31
C ALA A 21 -14.63 -12.04 -15.24
N PRO A 22 -14.66 -13.38 -15.09
CA PRO A 22 -13.81 -14.30 -15.85
C PRO A 22 -14.07 -14.30 -17.36
N LEU A 23 -15.25 -13.82 -17.79
CA LEU A 23 -15.69 -13.74 -19.19
C LEU A 23 -15.95 -12.27 -19.52
N PRO A 24 -14.97 -11.55 -20.09
CA PRO A 24 -15.13 -10.15 -20.45
C PRO A 24 -16.09 -9.98 -21.64
N ASP A 25 -16.73 -8.81 -21.73
CA ASP A 25 -17.75 -8.50 -22.75
C ASP A 25 -17.23 -8.57 -24.19
N ILE A 26 -15.92 -8.33 -24.35
CA ILE A 26 -15.22 -8.41 -25.62
C ILE A 26 -13.99 -9.30 -25.49
N ARG A 27 -13.48 -9.83 -26.61
CA ARG A 27 -12.24 -10.61 -26.63
C ARG A 27 -11.01 -9.70 -26.52
N TYR A 28 -9.88 -10.26 -26.13
CA TYR A 28 -8.62 -9.51 -26.11
C TYR A 28 -8.20 -9.05 -27.51
N VAL A 29 -8.14 -9.97 -28.48
CA VAL A 29 -7.78 -9.66 -29.87
C VAL A 29 -9.01 -9.35 -30.69
N GLN A 30 -9.14 -8.09 -31.11
CA GLN A 30 -10.27 -7.59 -31.91
C GLN A 30 -10.06 -7.81 -33.42
N ASN A 31 -8.84 -7.57 -33.91
CA ASN A 31 -8.49 -7.68 -35.33
C ASN A 31 -7.66 -8.95 -35.56
N LEU A 32 -8.28 -9.95 -36.18
CA LEU A 32 -7.64 -11.25 -36.44
C LEU A 32 -6.74 -11.20 -37.68
N SER A 33 -5.53 -11.75 -37.56
CA SER A 33 -4.66 -12.03 -38.70
C SER A 33 -5.26 -13.12 -39.62
N PRO A 34 -4.80 -13.27 -40.88
CA PRO A 34 -5.28 -14.34 -41.77
C PRO A 34 -5.15 -15.74 -41.15
N GLU A 35 -4.04 -16.00 -40.46
CA GLU A 35 -3.79 -17.27 -39.76
C GLU A 35 -4.77 -17.46 -38.60
N GLN A 36 -5.03 -16.41 -37.82
CA GLN A 36 -6.00 -16.46 -36.73
C GLN A 36 -7.43 -16.67 -37.24
N LYS A 37 -7.79 -16.11 -38.40
CA LYS A 37 -9.09 -16.37 -39.03
C LYS A 37 -9.25 -17.84 -39.42
N SER A 38 -8.24 -18.41 -40.08
CA SER A 38 -8.18 -19.85 -40.38
C SER A 38 -8.30 -20.71 -39.11
N LEU A 39 -7.63 -20.31 -38.03
CA LEU A 39 -7.72 -21.00 -36.75
C LEU A 39 -9.14 -20.92 -36.13
N LYS A 40 -9.81 -19.77 -36.24
CA LYS A 40 -11.21 -19.60 -35.81
C LYS A 40 -12.19 -20.41 -36.66
N GLU A 41 -11.90 -20.66 -37.94
CA GLU A 41 -12.69 -21.57 -38.77
C GLU A 41 -12.49 -23.02 -38.31
N LYS A 42 -11.25 -23.42 -38.00
CA LYS A 42 -10.91 -24.75 -37.47
C LYS A 42 -11.55 -25.03 -36.11
N GLU A 43 -11.70 -24.00 -35.26
CA GLU A 43 -12.35 -24.08 -33.94
C GLU A 43 -13.81 -24.53 -34.00
N MET A 44 -14.51 -24.29 -35.12
CA MET A 44 -15.90 -24.74 -35.32
C MET A 44 -16.01 -26.26 -35.48
N GLY A 45 -14.91 -26.96 -35.75
CA GLY A 45 -14.83 -28.42 -35.84
C GLY A 45 -14.55 -29.13 -34.51
N PRO A 46 -14.25 -30.44 -34.52
CA PRO A 46 -13.94 -31.19 -33.31
C PRO A 46 -12.63 -30.74 -32.65
N TRP A 47 -12.68 -30.34 -31.38
CA TRP A 47 -11.50 -29.87 -30.62
C TRP A 47 -10.47 -30.98 -30.33
N ALA A 48 -10.83 -32.24 -30.55
CA ALA A 48 -9.89 -33.36 -30.52
C ALA A 48 -8.87 -33.30 -31.67
N ALA A 49 -9.19 -32.62 -32.78
CA ALA A 49 -8.31 -32.43 -33.92
C ALA A 49 -7.41 -31.17 -33.80
N LEU A 50 -7.57 -30.38 -32.73
CA LEU A 50 -6.73 -29.22 -32.44
C LEU A 50 -5.48 -29.64 -31.69
N SER A 51 -4.32 -29.12 -32.11
CA SER A 51 -3.07 -29.26 -31.36
C SER A 51 -3.13 -28.48 -30.04
N ASN A 52 -2.18 -28.75 -29.13
CA ASN A 52 -2.11 -28.01 -27.87
C ASN A 52 -1.76 -26.54 -28.10
N GLU A 53 -0.90 -26.26 -29.07
CA GLU A 53 -0.50 -24.91 -29.47
C GLU A 53 -1.69 -24.13 -30.05
N GLU A 54 -2.52 -24.78 -30.87
CA GLU A 54 -3.75 -24.19 -31.42
C GLU A 54 -4.76 -23.81 -30.33
N LYS A 55 -4.91 -24.67 -29.30
CA LYS A 55 -5.77 -24.36 -28.14
C LYS A 55 -5.23 -23.18 -27.35
N ILE A 56 -3.92 -23.11 -27.13
CA ILE A 56 -3.28 -21.97 -26.46
C ILE A 56 -3.43 -20.69 -27.30
N ALA A 57 -3.29 -20.77 -28.62
CA ALA A 57 -3.48 -19.64 -29.52
C ALA A 57 -4.93 -19.12 -29.48
N LEU A 58 -5.93 -20.01 -29.50
CA LEU A 58 -7.34 -19.65 -29.32
C LEU A 58 -7.60 -19.00 -27.95
N TYR A 59 -6.96 -19.50 -26.90
CA TYR A 59 -7.01 -18.89 -25.58
C TYR A 59 -6.44 -17.47 -25.61
N ARG A 60 -5.27 -17.25 -26.19
CA ARG A 60 -4.62 -15.93 -26.29
C ARG A 60 -5.32 -14.94 -27.23
N ILE A 61 -6.16 -15.42 -28.15
CA ILE A 61 -7.07 -14.57 -28.92
C ILE A 61 -8.19 -14.04 -28.03
N SER A 62 -8.72 -14.89 -27.15
CA SER A 62 -9.87 -14.57 -26.31
C SER A 62 -9.47 -13.80 -25.05
N PHE A 63 -8.36 -14.18 -24.43
CA PHE A 63 -7.86 -13.66 -23.16
C PHE A 63 -6.40 -13.22 -23.25
N ASN A 64 -6.07 -12.11 -22.61
CA ASN A 64 -4.70 -11.63 -22.52
C ASN A 64 -3.90 -12.41 -21.49
N GLN A 65 -4.38 -12.50 -20.25
CA GLN A 65 -3.72 -13.22 -19.16
C GLN A 65 -4.47 -14.47 -18.74
N SER A 66 -3.73 -15.47 -18.28
CA SER A 66 -4.33 -16.59 -17.54
C SER A 66 -4.60 -16.23 -16.09
N PHE A 67 -5.51 -16.97 -15.43
CA PHE A 67 -5.73 -16.82 -13.99
C PHE A 67 -4.45 -16.98 -13.17
N ALA A 68 -3.49 -17.81 -13.60
CA ALA A 68 -2.20 -17.95 -12.93
C ALA A 68 -1.33 -16.68 -13.09
N GLU A 69 -1.35 -16.06 -14.26
CA GLU A 69 -0.61 -14.82 -14.54
C GLU A 69 -1.21 -13.62 -13.80
N MET A 70 -2.55 -13.49 -13.79
CA MET A 70 -3.27 -12.46 -13.05
C MET A 70 -3.05 -12.56 -11.54
N ASN A 71 -2.90 -13.78 -11.02
CA ASN A 71 -2.67 -14.04 -9.60
C ASN A 71 -1.19 -14.03 -9.21
N ARG A 72 -0.29 -13.71 -10.14
CA ARG A 72 1.14 -13.67 -9.85
C ARG A 72 1.43 -12.55 -8.86
N THR A 73 1.90 -12.92 -7.67
CA THR A 73 2.32 -11.97 -6.65
C THR A 73 3.59 -11.23 -7.09
N THR A 74 3.65 -9.93 -6.84
CA THR A 74 4.85 -9.10 -7.07
C THR A 74 5.58 -8.82 -5.75
N PRO A 75 6.92 -8.68 -5.76
CA PRO A 75 7.70 -8.32 -4.57
C PRO A 75 7.66 -6.82 -4.25
N GLU A 76 6.73 -6.06 -4.83
CA GLU A 76 6.64 -4.59 -4.72
C GLU A 76 6.55 -4.08 -3.27
N TRP A 77 5.95 -4.88 -2.37
CA TRP A 77 5.90 -4.57 -0.94
C TRP A 77 7.29 -4.30 -0.35
N LYS A 78 8.34 -4.96 -0.85
CA LYS A 78 9.72 -4.75 -0.41
C LYS A 78 10.22 -3.36 -0.80
N THR A 79 9.88 -2.91 -2.01
CA THR A 79 10.22 -1.57 -2.49
C THR A 79 9.48 -0.50 -1.69
N VAL A 80 8.18 -0.68 -1.47
CA VAL A 80 7.36 0.24 -0.67
C VAL A 80 7.91 0.34 0.75
N PHE A 81 8.17 -0.79 1.39
CA PHE A 81 8.70 -0.83 2.76
C PHE A 81 10.11 -0.22 2.85
N GLY A 82 10.99 -0.54 1.90
CA GLY A 82 12.33 0.03 1.84
C GLY A 82 12.33 1.55 1.67
N ALA A 83 11.49 2.06 0.78
CA ALA A 83 11.32 3.50 0.57
C ALA A 83 10.78 4.21 1.83
N LEU A 84 9.79 3.61 2.50
CA LEU A 84 9.25 4.13 3.76
C LEU A 84 10.33 4.25 4.84
N MET A 85 11.11 3.18 5.04
CA MET A 85 12.20 3.17 6.02
C MET A 85 13.30 4.18 5.68
N ALA A 86 13.63 4.34 4.39
CA ALA A 86 14.59 5.35 3.95
C ALA A 86 14.13 6.77 4.27
N LEU A 87 12.84 7.09 4.05
CA LEU A 87 12.26 8.41 4.37
C LEU A 87 12.22 8.67 5.89
N ILE A 88 11.89 7.65 6.69
CA ILE A 88 11.95 7.75 8.15
C ILE A 88 13.39 7.98 8.62
N GLY A 89 14.36 7.25 8.06
CA GLY A 89 15.78 7.43 8.34
C GLY A 89 16.25 8.85 8.00
N LEU A 90 15.90 9.34 6.81
CA LEU A 90 16.21 10.72 6.38
C LEU A 90 15.59 11.76 7.31
N THR A 91 14.34 11.55 7.74
CA THR A 91 13.67 12.43 8.70
C THR A 91 14.42 12.46 10.04
N GLY A 92 14.87 11.30 10.53
CA GLY A 92 15.71 11.20 11.73
C GLY A 92 17.00 12.01 11.62
N LEU A 93 17.68 11.96 10.46
CA LEU A 93 18.88 12.76 10.21
C LEU A 93 18.60 14.27 10.25
N ILE A 94 17.48 14.71 9.67
CA ILE A 94 17.06 16.12 9.72
C ILE A 94 16.81 16.57 11.16
N VAL A 95 16.13 15.76 11.97
CA VAL A 95 15.86 16.07 13.39
C VAL A 95 17.16 16.16 14.19
N ILE A 96 18.13 15.27 13.95
CA ILE A 96 19.46 15.34 14.59
C ILE A 96 20.17 16.65 14.19
N TRP A 97 20.16 17.02 12.91
CA TRP A 97 20.73 18.27 12.44
C TRP A 97 20.06 19.50 13.11
N GLN A 98 18.73 19.53 13.19
CA GLN A 98 18.00 20.59 13.91
C GLN A 98 18.41 20.67 15.38
N ARG A 99 18.58 19.53 16.04
CA ARG A 99 18.99 19.48 17.45
C ARG A 99 20.40 20.02 17.68
N MET A 100 21.32 19.83 16.73
CA MET A 100 22.71 20.28 16.86
C MET A 100 22.92 21.75 16.48
N TYR A 101 22.19 22.25 15.47
CA TYR A 101 22.50 23.55 14.87
C TYR A 101 21.37 24.59 14.92
N VAL A 102 20.13 24.18 15.22
CA VAL A 102 18.96 25.07 15.18
C VAL A 102 18.39 25.30 16.59
N TYR A 103 18.22 24.24 17.38
CA TYR A 103 17.64 24.37 18.71
C TYR A 103 18.65 24.91 19.73
N GLY A 104 18.26 25.98 20.42
CA GLY A 104 19.02 26.56 21.53
C GLY A 104 19.02 25.68 22.80
N PRO A 105 19.68 26.14 23.87
CA PRO A 105 19.70 25.42 25.13
C PRO A 105 18.27 25.27 25.68
N VAL A 106 18.01 24.13 26.32
CA VAL A 106 16.76 23.94 27.05
C VAL A 106 16.72 24.89 28.26
N PRO A 107 15.54 25.36 28.70
CA PRO A 107 15.44 26.22 29.88
C PRO A 107 16.06 25.56 31.12
N HIS A 108 16.61 26.36 32.04
CA HIS A 108 17.23 25.88 33.29
C HIS A 108 16.28 25.04 34.16
N THR A 109 14.96 25.15 33.98
CA THR A 109 13.97 24.32 34.68
C THR A 109 14.08 22.84 34.32
N PHE A 110 14.78 22.51 33.23
CA PHE A 110 15.07 21.13 32.85
C PHE A 110 16.30 20.54 33.57
N ASP A 111 17.04 21.33 34.34
CA ASP A 111 18.17 20.86 35.13
C ASP A 111 17.71 19.79 36.14
N PRO A 112 18.48 18.70 36.36
CA PRO A 112 18.06 17.60 37.22
C PRO A 112 17.70 18.03 38.65
N GLU A 113 18.45 18.98 39.22
CA GLU A 113 18.18 19.51 40.56
C GLU A 113 16.88 20.33 40.59
N TYR A 114 16.65 21.16 39.56
CA TYR A 114 15.43 21.95 39.46
C TYR A 114 14.20 21.05 39.31
N LYS A 115 14.28 20.02 38.45
CA LYS A 115 13.23 19.01 38.30
C LYS A 115 12.94 18.26 39.59
N ALA A 116 13.97 17.92 40.37
CA ALA A 116 13.79 17.25 41.66
C ALA A 116 13.08 18.16 42.68
N LYS A 117 13.48 19.44 42.77
CA LYS A 117 12.81 20.43 43.63
C LYS A 117 11.36 20.69 43.18
N GLU A 118 11.14 20.78 41.88
CA GLU A 118 9.80 20.94 41.31
C GLU A 118 8.93 19.72 41.63
N LEU A 119 9.44 18.50 41.43
CA LEU A 119 8.75 17.27 41.77
C LEU A 119 8.39 17.22 43.27
N GLN A 120 9.34 17.55 44.16
CA GLN A 120 9.06 17.62 45.60
C GLN A 120 7.93 18.61 45.89
N ARG A 121 7.99 19.82 45.31
CA ARG A 121 6.91 20.82 45.45
C ARG A 121 5.57 20.30 44.95
N MET A 122 5.54 19.58 43.82
CA MET A 122 4.32 18.98 43.28
C MET A 122 3.71 17.95 44.24
N LEU A 123 4.55 17.15 44.89
CA LEU A 123 4.14 16.19 45.91
C LEU A 123 3.66 16.88 47.19
N ASP A 124 4.36 17.91 47.64
CA ASP A 124 3.98 18.69 48.83
C ASP A 124 2.61 19.37 48.65
N MET A 125 2.35 19.90 47.44
CA MET A 125 1.06 20.49 47.06
C MET A 125 0.00 19.43 46.70
N ARG A 126 0.32 18.13 46.78
CA ARG A 126 -0.55 17.01 46.44
C ARG A 126 -1.21 17.13 45.07
N ILE A 127 -0.44 17.49 44.05
CA ILE A 127 -0.96 17.59 42.67
C ILE A 127 -1.52 16.23 42.21
N ASN A 128 -2.76 16.24 41.72
CA ASN A 128 -3.49 15.06 41.22
C ASN A 128 -3.47 13.85 42.20
N PRO A 129 -4.05 13.99 43.41
CA PRO A 129 -3.84 13.05 44.50
C PRO A 129 -4.69 11.77 44.43
N VAL A 130 -5.69 11.69 43.53
CA VAL A 130 -6.57 10.51 43.42
C VAL A 130 -6.01 9.47 42.46
N GLN A 131 -5.64 9.87 41.24
CA GLN A 131 -5.19 8.95 40.18
C GLN A 131 -3.86 9.35 39.54
N GLY A 132 -3.34 10.53 39.87
CA GLY A 132 -2.17 11.11 39.21
C GLY A 132 -0.88 10.91 39.98
N ILE A 133 0.03 11.88 39.84
CA ILE A 133 1.40 11.76 40.35
C ILE A 133 1.46 11.58 41.88
N SER A 134 0.72 12.39 42.63
CA SER A 134 0.73 12.32 44.10
C SER A 134 0.05 11.06 44.64
N SER A 135 -0.89 10.45 43.91
CA SER A 135 -1.51 9.19 44.34
C SER A 135 -0.53 8.02 44.32
N LYS A 136 0.54 8.12 43.51
CA LYS A 136 1.62 7.14 43.36
C LYS A 136 2.77 7.35 44.35
N TRP A 137 2.76 8.42 45.14
CA TRP A 137 3.77 8.67 46.16
C TRP A 137 3.30 8.19 47.53
N ASP A 138 4.17 7.44 48.22
CA ASP A 138 3.99 7.07 49.62
C ASP A 138 4.55 8.17 50.51
N TYR A 139 3.65 8.96 51.10
CA TYR A 139 4.01 10.07 51.98
C TYR A 139 4.55 9.61 53.34
N GLU A 140 4.24 8.38 53.77
CA GLU A 140 4.72 7.85 55.05
C GLU A 140 6.18 7.40 54.91
N ASN A 141 6.47 6.63 53.86
CA ASN A 141 7.80 6.07 53.62
C ASN A 141 8.69 6.94 52.72
N LYS A 142 8.19 8.09 52.25
CA LYS A 142 8.87 9.03 51.34
C LYS A 142 9.49 8.32 50.13
N GLN A 143 8.69 7.47 49.48
CA GLN A 143 9.11 6.71 48.30
C GLN A 143 7.97 6.56 47.30
N TRP A 144 8.28 6.20 46.06
CA TRP A 144 7.24 5.82 45.09
C TRP A 144 6.59 4.50 45.51
N LYS A 145 5.25 4.44 45.46
CA LYS A 145 4.50 3.20 45.65
C LYS A 145 4.91 2.19 44.58
N LYS A 146 5.05 0.92 44.98
CA LYS A 146 5.32 -0.19 44.06
C LYS A 146 4.05 -0.63 43.34
#